data_AF-A0A810MZK6-F1
#
_entry.id   AF-A0A810MZK6-F1
#
_cell.length_a   1.000
_cell.length_b   1.000
_cell.length_c   1.000
_cell.angle_alpha   90.00
_cell.angle_beta   90.00
_cell.angle_gamma   90.00
#
_symmetry.space_group_name_H-M   'P 1'
#
loop_
_entity.id
_entity.type
_entity.pdbx_description
1 polymer ?
#
loop_
_entity_poly.entity_id
_entity_poly.type
_entity_poly.pdbx_seq_one_letter_code
_entity_poly.pdbx_strand_id
1 'polypeptide(L)'
;MRVRPTTIPDVLRYAAAYIGRYGWTRDHRLYDAHDGCQRDCPVHRSGMYPASILGALRCALAGRPKWYLTTTPDGTTEAYAASLDHLNHHLSNYGAAGVRAPVIPWSHAPRRTPAEVVAALRAAASTASAQPFDGPAGLAPVVPLRPRTSRSDRPTAGLFDLSRPA
;
A
#
# COMPACT_ATOMS: atom_id res chain seq x y z
N MET A 1 2.62 10.01 21.72
CA MET A 1 1.75 9.16 20.86
C MET A 1 1.02 10.10 19.90
N ARG A 2 1.32 10.10 18.58
CA ARG A 2 0.53 10.90 17.63
C ARG A 2 -0.78 10.15 17.36
N VAL A 3 -1.91 10.84 17.52
CA VAL A 3 -3.25 10.29 17.27
C VAL A 3 -3.33 9.79 15.83
N ARG A 4 -3.84 8.57 15.65
CA ARG A 4 -4.02 7.96 14.33
C ARG A 4 -5.10 8.71 13.56
N PRO A 5 -4.90 9.08 12.27
CA PRO A 5 -5.93 9.70 11.46
C PRO A 5 -7.20 8.85 11.40
N THR A 6 -8.36 9.44 11.63
CA THR A 6 -9.67 8.76 11.63
C THR A 6 -10.57 9.19 10.47
N THR A 7 -10.11 10.10 9.62
CA THR A 7 -10.85 10.66 8.49
C THR A 7 -9.97 10.70 7.23
N ILE A 8 -10.59 10.70 6.05
CA ILE A 8 -9.86 10.85 4.77
C ILE A 8 -9.05 12.17 4.73
N PRO A 9 -9.61 13.35 5.10
CA PRO A 9 -8.84 14.59 5.17
C PRO A 9 -7.55 14.46 5.99
N ASP A 10 -7.61 13.81 7.15
CA ASP A 10 -6.44 13.71 8.04
C ASP A 10 -5.38 12.75 7.50
N VAL A 11 -5.80 11.64 6.88
CA VAL A 11 -4.89 10.72 6.19
C VAL A 11 -4.12 11.47 5.09
N LEU A 12 -4.82 12.25 4.27
CA LEU A 12 -4.23 12.99 3.16
C LEU A 12 -3.30 14.11 3.64
N ARG A 13 -3.68 14.85 4.70
CA ARG A 13 -2.82 15.86 5.34
C ARG A 13 -1.55 15.23 5.92
N TYR A 14 -1.68 14.08 6.58
CA TYR A 14 -0.52 13.37 7.14
C TYR A 14 0.39 12.86 6.03
N ALA A 15 -0.17 12.32 4.94
CA ALA A 15 0.60 11.91 3.77
C ALA A 15 1.34 13.09 3.13
N ALA A 16 0.69 14.25 3.01
CA ALA A 16 1.32 15.48 2.53
C ALA A 16 2.49 15.92 3.44
N ALA A 17 2.30 15.85 4.76
CA ALA A 17 3.36 16.16 5.73
C ALA A 17 4.52 15.17 5.67
N TYR A 18 4.24 13.87 5.46
CA TYR A 18 5.25 12.83 5.27
C TYR A 18 6.10 13.12 4.04
N ILE A 19 5.48 13.39 2.89
CA ILE A 19 6.19 13.70 1.64
C ILE A 19 6.99 15.01 1.78
N GLY A 20 6.43 16.04 2.42
CA GLY A 20 7.14 17.28 2.67
C GLY A 20 8.40 17.09 3.52
N ARG A 21 8.38 16.14 4.48
CA ARG A 21 9.51 15.86 5.38
C ARG A 21 10.57 14.95 4.78
N TYR A 22 10.15 13.90 4.07
CA TYR A 22 11.05 12.84 3.60
C TYR A 22 11.35 12.92 2.09
N GLY A 23 10.80 13.93 1.42
CA GLY A 23 10.88 14.08 -0.03
C GLY A 23 9.84 13.23 -0.76
N TRP A 24 9.76 13.43 -2.07
CA TRP A 24 8.95 12.61 -2.96
C TRP A 24 9.84 11.88 -3.96
N THR A 25 9.58 10.59 -4.13
CA THR A 25 10.20 9.78 -5.17
C THR A 25 9.21 9.57 -6.31
N ARG A 26 9.59 10.03 -7.51
CA ARG A 26 8.81 9.89 -8.75
C ARG A 26 8.76 8.46 -9.26
N ASP A 27 9.81 7.69 -9.01
CA ASP A 27 9.90 6.31 -9.45
C ASP A 27 8.92 5.44 -8.67
N HIS A 28 7.82 5.05 -9.34
CA HIS A 28 7.05 3.88 -8.93
C HIS A 28 7.66 2.64 -9.54
N ARG A 29 8.82 2.25 -9.05
CA ARG A 29 8.86 0.82 -8.75
C ARG A 29 7.91 0.66 -7.57
N LEU A 30 6.63 0.43 -7.86
CA LEU A 30 5.68 -0.23 -6.98
C LEU A 30 6.16 -1.67 -6.67
N TYR A 31 7.49 -1.87 -6.60
CA TYR A 31 8.28 -2.83 -7.37
C TYR A 31 8.32 -2.53 -8.88
N ASP A 32 9.47 -2.82 -9.53
CA ASP A 32 9.42 -3.34 -10.91
C ASP A 32 8.40 -4.49 -10.90
N ALA A 33 7.75 -4.84 -11.99
CA ALA A 33 7.18 -6.18 -12.07
C ALA A 33 8.33 -7.18 -11.90
N HIS A 34 8.63 -7.55 -10.65
CA HIS A 34 9.65 -8.49 -10.26
C HIS A 34 9.02 -9.87 -10.40
N ASP A 35 8.47 -10.13 -11.59
CA ASP A 35 8.04 -11.45 -12.00
C ASP A 35 9.27 -12.35 -11.87
N GLY A 36 9.30 -13.19 -10.82
CA GLY A 36 10.41 -14.11 -10.54
C GLY A 36 11.45 -13.68 -9.50
N CYS A 37 11.29 -12.57 -8.77
CA CYS A 37 12.26 -12.22 -7.73
C CYS A 37 12.02 -13.00 -6.42
N GLN A 38 13.05 -13.71 -5.93
CA GLN A 38 12.95 -14.56 -4.74
C GLN A 38 12.89 -13.76 -3.42
N ARG A 39 12.54 -14.44 -2.31
CA ARG A 39 12.39 -13.87 -0.95
C ARG A 39 13.61 -13.10 -0.44
N ASP A 40 14.80 -13.36 -1.00
CA ASP A 40 16.06 -12.75 -0.57
C ASP A 40 16.38 -11.41 -1.23
N CYS A 41 15.50 -10.90 -2.10
CA CYS A 41 15.66 -9.55 -2.64
C CYS A 41 15.69 -8.52 -1.49
N PRO A 42 16.70 -7.62 -1.45
CA PRO A 42 16.77 -6.56 -0.44
C PRO A 42 15.49 -5.70 -0.37
N VAL A 43 14.79 -5.57 -1.49
CA VAL A 43 13.51 -4.86 -1.58
C VAL A 43 12.38 -5.67 -0.92
N HIS A 44 12.29 -6.99 -1.17
CA HIS A 44 11.35 -7.88 -0.46
C HIS A 44 11.59 -7.91 1.04
N ARG A 45 12.86 -7.90 1.48
CA ARG A 45 13.22 -7.86 2.90
C ARG A 45 12.83 -6.56 3.60
N SER A 46 12.85 -5.41 2.92
CA SER A 46 12.56 -4.13 3.57
C SER A 46 11.09 -4.04 4.01
N GLY A 47 10.18 -4.64 3.24
CA GLY A 47 8.77 -4.61 3.57
C GLY A 47 8.10 -3.24 3.42
N MET A 48 8.79 -2.24 2.86
CA MET A 48 8.37 -0.82 2.87
C MET A 48 8.35 -0.19 1.48
N TYR A 49 7.40 0.71 1.25
CA TYR A 49 7.38 1.61 0.10
C TYR A 49 8.46 2.69 0.23
N PRO A 50 9.02 3.18 -0.89
CA PRO A 50 9.75 4.45 -0.90
C PRO A 50 8.81 5.62 -0.53
N ALA A 51 9.33 6.85 -0.49
CA ALA A 51 8.54 8.05 -0.20
C ALA A 51 7.61 8.45 -1.37
N SER A 52 6.72 7.52 -1.75
CA SER A 52 5.68 7.66 -2.74
C SER A 52 4.35 8.05 -2.09
N ILE A 53 3.36 8.43 -2.90
CA ILE A 53 2.01 8.74 -2.42
C ILE A 53 1.39 7.54 -1.69
N LEU A 54 1.50 6.34 -2.28
CA LEU A 54 0.95 5.11 -1.70
C LEU A 54 1.63 4.75 -0.37
N GLY A 55 2.96 4.90 -0.31
CA GLY A 55 3.73 4.72 0.93
C GLY A 55 3.34 5.74 2.01
N ALA A 56 3.12 6.99 1.63
CA ALA A 56 2.73 8.06 2.55
C ALA A 56 1.32 7.84 3.14
N LEU A 57 0.35 7.40 2.34
CA LEU A 57 -0.99 7.03 2.81
C LEU A 57 -0.91 5.88 3.83
N ARG A 58 -0.07 4.88 3.56
CA ARG A 58 0.13 3.78 4.52
C ARG A 58 0.89 4.19 5.76
N CYS A 59 1.87 5.09 5.65
CA CYS A 59 2.53 5.64 6.82
C CYS A 59 1.55 6.42 7.71
N ALA A 60 0.63 7.18 7.10
CA ALA A 60 -0.43 7.87 7.83
C ALA A 60 -1.32 6.91 8.62
N LEU A 61 -1.74 5.81 7.98
CA LEU A 61 -2.67 4.86 8.58
C LEU A 61 -2.00 3.85 9.52
N ALA A 62 -0.82 3.32 9.20
CA ALA A 62 -0.19 2.23 9.93
C ALA A 62 1.10 2.63 10.66
N GLY A 63 1.48 3.91 10.63
CA GLY A 63 2.73 4.43 11.20
C GLY A 63 3.99 4.03 10.42
N ARG A 64 3.87 3.18 9.39
CA ARG A 64 4.95 2.70 8.54
C ARG A 64 4.46 2.56 7.10
N PRO A 65 5.31 2.82 6.09
CA PRO A 65 4.94 2.68 4.69
C PRO A 65 4.96 1.19 4.26
N LYS A 66 4.41 0.25 5.05
CA LYS A 66 4.48 -1.20 4.75
C LYS A 66 3.69 -1.58 3.50
N TRP A 67 4.22 -2.46 2.64
CA TRP A 67 3.51 -2.91 1.43
C TRP A 67 2.64 -4.16 1.61
N TYR A 68 2.82 -4.96 2.67
CA TYR A 68 1.92 -6.05 3.04
C TYR A 68 0.90 -5.61 4.12
N LEU A 69 -0.39 -5.83 3.86
CA LEU A 69 -1.50 -5.43 4.76
C LEU A 69 -1.91 -6.53 5.76
N THR A 70 -1.36 -7.74 5.65
CA THR A 70 -1.71 -8.88 6.52
C THR A 70 -1.33 -8.69 8.00
N THR A 71 -0.61 -7.61 8.34
CA THR A 71 -0.19 -7.29 9.71
C THR A 71 -0.71 -5.94 10.20
N THR A 72 -1.63 -5.30 9.46
CA THR A 72 -2.23 -4.03 9.87
C THR A 72 -3.51 -4.26 10.67
N PRO A 73 -3.85 -3.38 11.63
CA PRO A 73 -5.10 -3.48 12.39
C PRO A 73 -6.34 -3.52 11.48
N ASP A 74 -7.42 -4.11 11.96
CA ASP A 74 -8.71 -4.11 11.27
C ASP A 74 -9.17 -2.67 10.93
N GLY A 75 -9.85 -2.49 9.81
CA GLY A 75 -10.27 -1.18 9.29
C GLY A 75 -9.18 -0.40 8.54
N THR A 76 -7.91 -0.83 8.61
CA THR A 76 -6.80 -0.13 7.92
C THR A 76 -6.89 -0.25 6.41
N THR A 77 -7.31 -1.42 5.92
CA THR A 77 -7.40 -1.70 4.48
C THR A 77 -8.53 -0.88 3.85
N GLU A 78 -9.67 -0.82 4.53
CA GLU A 78 -10.86 -0.07 4.14
C GLU A 78 -10.57 1.44 4.15
N ALA A 79 -9.95 1.94 5.22
CA ALA A 79 -9.53 3.34 5.30
C ALA A 79 -8.50 3.71 4.22
N TYR A 80 -7.58 2.79 3.91
CA TYR A 80 -6.61 2.97 2.82
C TYR A 80 -7.31 3.02 1.46
N ALA A 81 -8.21 2.08 1.18
CA ALA A 81 -8.97 2.02 -0.06
C ALA A 81 -9.83 3.28 -0.24
N ALA A 82 -10.60 3.67 0.78
CA ALA A 82 -11.43 4.88 0.75
C ALA A 82 -10.60 6.15 0.51
N SER A 83 -9.44 6.27 1.16
CA SER A 83 -8.54 7.42 0.97
C SER A 83 -7.94 7.45 -0.44
N LEU A 84 -7.57 6.28 -0.97
CA LEU A 84 -7.01 6.13 -2.31
C LEU A 84 -8.05 6.41 -3.40
N ASP A 85 -9.27 5.90 -3.24
CA ASP A 85 -10.39 6.12 -4.15
C ASP A 85 -10.77 7.59 -4.21
N HIS A 86 -10.87 8.25 -3.05
CA HIS A 86 -11.11 9.69 -3.00
C HIS A 86 -10.01 10.48 -3.73
N LEU A 87 -8.73 10.13 -3.48
CA LEU A 87 -7.61 10.79 -4.15
C LEU A 87 -7.65 10.57 -5.67
N ASN A 88 -7.92 9.35 -6.13
CA ASN A 88 -8.04 9.03 -7.55
C ASN A 88 -9.17 9.83 -8.21
N HIS A 89 -10.33 9.89 -7.55
CA HIS A 89 -11.47 10.67 -8.01
C HIS A 89 -11.13 12.17 -8.08
N HIS A 90 -10.50 12.72 -7.04
CA HIS A 90 -10.11 14.12 -7.00
C HIS A 90 -9.12 14.46 -8.13
N LEU A 91 -8.06 13.68 -8.32
CA LEU A 91 -7.06 13.92 -9.37
C LEU A 91 -7.64 13.79 -10.78
N SER A 92 -8.59 12.88 -10.97
CA SER A 92 -9.26 12.68 -12.26
C SER A 92 -10.22 13.81 -12.62
N ASN A 93 -10.90 14.42 -11.64
CA ASN A 93 -11.89 15.46 -11.89
C ASN A 93 -11.34 16.89 -11.79
N TYR A 94 -10.45 17.13 -10.83
CA TYR A 94 -9.95 18.47 -10.49
C TYR A 94 -8.46 18.65 -10.82
N GLY A 95 -7.78 17.63 -11.34
CA GLY A 95 -6.44 17.77 -11.89
C GLY A 95 -6.39 18.79 -13.03
N ALA A 96 -5.23 19.44 -13.18
CA ALA A 96 -4.96 20.36 -14.28
C ALA A 96 -5.26 19.70 -15.64
N ALA A 97 -5.83 20.47 -16.57
CA ALA A 97 -6.15 19.99 -17.91
C ALA A 97 -4.92 19.35 -18.59
N GLY A 98 -5.13 18.21 -19.25
CA GLY A 98 -4.05 17.41 -19.86
C GLY A 98 -3.29 16.51 -18.89
N VAL A 99 -3.57 16.55 -17.58
CA VAL A 99 -2.90 15.70 -16.56
C VAL A 99 -3.91 15.04 -15.61
N ARG A 100 -5.20 15.06 -15.93
CA ARG A 100 -6.25 14.37 -15.17
C ARG A 100 -6.08 12.86 -15.31
N ALA A 101 -5.74 12.20 -14.22
CA ALA A 101 -5.55 10.77 -14.19
C ALA A 101 -5.62 10.24 -12.75
N PRO A 102 -5.84 8.93 -12.56
CA PRO A 102 -5.62 8.27 -11.27
C PRO A 102 -4.20 8.44 -10.75
N VAL A 103 -3.97 8.21 -9.46
CA VAL A 103 -2.73 8.54 -8.76
C VAL A 103 -1.47 8.01 -9.43
N ILE A 104 -1.50 6.78 -9.96
CA ILE A 104 -0.35 6.15 -10.62
C ILE A 104 0.02 6.94 -11.88
N PRO A 105 -0.80 6.99 -12.96
CA PRO A 105 -0.46 7.75 -14.15
C PRO A 105 -0.25 9.25 -13.88
N TRP A 106 -1.00 9.84 -12.94
CA TRP A 106 -0.87 11.25 -12.56
C TRP A 106 0.53 11.58 -12.01
N SER A 107 1.03 10.74 -11.11
CA SER A 107 2.33 10.95 -10.46
C SER A 107 3.52 10.75 -11.41
N HIS A 108 3.36 9.98 -12.48
CA HIS A 108 4.37 9.82 -13.52
C HIS A 108 4.38 10.94 -14.55
N ALA A 109 3.31 11.75 -14.61
CA ALA A 109 3.18 12.80 -15.61
C ALA A 109 4.42 13.70 -15.66
N PRO A 110 4.90 14.08 -16.86
CA PRO A 110 6.04 14.97 -17.04
C PRO A 110 5.98 16.17 -16.10
N ARG A 111 7.13 16.55 -15.53
CA ARG A 111 7.31 17.73 -14.68
C ARG A 111 6.62 17.71 -13.31
N ARG A 112 6.08 16.57 -12.86
CA ARG A 112 5.60 16.47 -11.47
C ARG A 112 6.72 16.73 -10.49
N THR A 113 6.47 17.59 -9.51
CA THR A 113 7.44 17.94 -8.45
C THR A 113 6.92 17.53 -7.07
N PRO A 114 7.80 17.40 -6.06
CA PRO A 114 7.36 17.14 -4.69
C PRO A 114 6.34 18.17 -4.18
N ALA A 115 6.53 19.45 -4.52
CA ALA A 115 5.63 20.53 -4.12
C ALA A 115 4.22 20.36 -4.71
N GLU A 116 4.12 19.94 -5.97
CA GLU A 116 2.84 19.67 -6.63
C GLU A 116 2.13 18.45 -6.04
N VAL A 117 2.89 17.41 -5.65
CA VAL A 117 2.33 16.25 -4.96
C VAL A 117 1.76 16.64 -3.59
N VAL A 118 2.49 17.44 -2.82
CA VAL A 118 2.02 17.97 -1.53
C VAL A 118 0.77 18.85 -1.73
N ALA A 119 0.77 19.72 -2.73
CA ALA A 119 -0.36 20.58 -3.05
C ALA A 119 -1.61 19.76 -3.45
N ALA A 120 -1.44 18.73 -4.28
CA ALA A 120 -2.53 17.86 -4.70
C ALA A 120 -3.14 17.07 -3.54
N LEU A 121 -2.31 16.53 -2.63
CA LEU A 121 -2.80 15.86 -1.43
C LEU A 121 -3.58 16.79 -0.51
N ARG A 122 -3.12 18.04 -0.35
CA ARG A 122 -3.83 19.07 0.44
C ARG A 122 -5.14 19.50 -0.22
N ALA A 123 -5.15 19.66 -1.55
CA ALA A 123 -6.36 19.96 -2.31
C ALA A 123 -7.39 18.82 -2.17
N ALA A 124 -6.97 17.57 -2.37
CA ALA A 124 -7.83 16.41 -2.16
C ALA A 124 -8.37 16.33 -0.72
N ALA A 125 -7.56 16.67 0.28
CA ALA A 125 -8.00 16.71 1.68
C ALA A 125 -9.10 17.77 1.92
N SER A 126 -9.05 18.92 1.22
CA SER A 126 -10.04 19.98 1.37
C SER A 126 -11.41 19.65 0.78
N THR A 127 -11.49 18.67 -0.13
CA THR A 127 -12.75 18.23 -0.76
C THR A 127 -13.23 16.86 -0.24
N ALA A 128 -12.53 16.27 0.72
CA ALA A 128 -12.89 14.97 1.28
C ALA A 128 -13.97 15.11 2.35
N SER A 129 -14.83 14.09 2.47
CA SER A 129 -15.77 13.99 3.58
C SER A 129 -14.99 13.92 4.90
N ALA A 130 -15.39 14.75 5.87
CA ALA A 130 -14.87 14.69 7.23
C ALA A 130 -15.57 13.64 8.10
N GLN A 131 -16.45 12.83 7.52
CA GLN A 131 -17.03 11.69 8.22
C GLN A 131 -15.90 10.75 8.68
N PRO A 132 -15.91 10.33 9.96
CA PRO A 132 -15.04 9.27 10.42
C PRO A 132 -15.25 8.01 9.57
N PHE A 133 -14.20 7.22 9.40
CA PHE A 133 -14.37 5.88 8.85
C PHE A 133 -15.41 5.13 9.71
N ASP A 134 -16.38 4.46 9.08
CA ASP A 134 -17.44 3.76 9.80
C ASP A 134 -16.84 2.68 10.72
N GLY A 135 -16.89 2.96 12.03
CA GLY A 135 -16.68 2.04 13.14
C GLY A 135 -15.31 2.07 13.85
N PRO A 136 -15.32 1.88 15.19
CA PRO A 136 -14.41 0.95 15.85
C PRO A 136 -15.20 -0.17 16.57
N ALA A 137 -15.16 -1.45 16.13
CA ALA A 137 -15.81 -2.53 16.89
C ALA A 137 -15.36 -3.97 16.54
N GLY A 138 -14.82 -4.66 17.55
CA GLY A 138 -14.62 -6.11 17.60
C GLY A 138 -13.23 -6.57 17.14
N LEU A 139 -12.35 -6.95 18.08
CA LEU A 139 -11.42 -8.03 17.80
C LEU A 139 -12.26 -9.16 17.21
N ALA A 140 -12.12 -9.47 15.93
CA ALA A 140 -12.63 -10.74 15.42
C ALA A 140 -12.06 -11.83 16.35
N PRO A 141 -12.87 -12.80 16.82
CA PRO A 141 -12.35 -13.86 17.65
C PRO A 141 -11.15 -14.46 16.91
N VAL A 142 -10.00 -14.48 17.57
CA VAL A 142 -8.81 -15.13 17.06
C VAL A 142 -9.24 -16.55 16.71
N VAL A 143 -9.37 -16.85 15.42
CA VAL A 143 -9.50 -18.22 14.97
C VAL A 143 -8.12 -18.82 15.22
N PRO A 144 -7.94 -19.71 16.21
CA PRO A 144 -6.65 -20.37 16.37
C PRO A 144 -6.40 -21.12 15.06
N LEU A 145 -5.40 -20.66 14.32
CA LEU A 145 -4.88 -21.42 13.20
C LEU A 145 -4.45 -22.75 13.79
N ARG A 146 -5.15 -23.84 13.42
CA ARG A 146 -4.74 -25.18 13.83
C ARG A 146 -3.24 -25.29 13.54
N PRO A 147 -2.41 -25.71 14.51
CA PRO A 147 -1.02 -25.95 14.24
C PRO A 147 -0.95 -26.85 13.01
N ARG A 148 -0.21 -26.41 11.97
CA ARG A 148 0.10 -27.25 10.83
C ARG A 148 0.73 -28.50 11.40
N THR A 149 -0.04 -29.59 11.45
CA THR A 149 0.55 -30.91 11.57
C THR A 149 1.42 -31.04 10.34
N SER A 150 2.73 -31.11 10.58
CA SER A 150 3.73 -31.38 9.57
C SER A 150 3.45 -32.77 9.01
N ARG A 151 2.59 -32.86 8.00
CA ARG A 151 2.43 -34.07 7.22
C ARG A 151 3.61 -34.14 6.25
N SER A 152 4.72 -34.62 6.79
CA SER A 152 5.80 -35.23 6.01
C SER A 152 5.31 -36.59 5.52
N ASP A 153 4.36 -36.60 4.60
CA ASP A 153 4.06 -37.77 3.77
C ASP A 153 4.29 -37.35 2.32
N ARG A 154 5.56 -37.42 1.91
CA ARG A 154 5.92 -37.54 0.50
C ARG A 154 5.42 -38.91 0.03
N PRO A 155 4.58 -39.03 -1.01
CA PRO A 155 4.64 -40.20 -1.85
C PRO A 155 5.90 -40.07 -2.70
N THR A 156 6.94 -40.84 -2.37
CA THR A 156 7.97 -41.23 -3.33
C THR A 156 7.31 -42.06 -4.42
N ALA A 157 6.74 -41.39 -5.42
CA ALA A 157 6.39 -42.03 -6.67
C ALA A 157 7.68 -42.24 -7.46
N GLY A 158 8.07 -43.51 -7.58
CA GLY A 158 9.16 -43.96 -8.43
C GLY A 158 8.92 -43.54 -9.87
N LEU A 159 9.82 -42.71 -10.37
CA LEU A 159 10.15 -42.58 -11.78
C LEU A 159 11.65 -42.86 -11.84
N PHE A 160 12.04 -43.83 -12.66
CA PHE A 160 13.37 -44.46 -12.77
C PHE A 160 13.61 -45.68 -11.87
N ASP A 161 12.98 -46.81 -12.22
CA ASP A 161 13.55 -48.14 -12.00
C ASP A 161 14.45 -48.48 -13.22
N LEU A 162 15.75 -48.64 -12.96
CA LEU A 162 16.79 -48.96 -13.96
C LEU A 162 17.10 -50.47 -14.02
N SER A 163 16.21 -51.34 -13.56
CA SER A 163 16.49 -52.78 -13.42
C SER A 163 16.02 -53.64 -14.61
N ARG A 164 16.04 -53.12 -15.84
CA ARG A 164 15.86 -53.93 -17.06
C ARG A 164 17.17 -54.01 -17.85
N PRO A 165 17.78 -55.20 -18.01
CA PRO A 165 18.87 -55.35 -18.97
C PRO A 165 18.34 -55.29 -20.42
N ALA A 166 19.24 -54.94 -21.33
CA ALA A 166 19.04 -54.71 -22.76
C ALA A 166 18.43 -55.91 -23.51
#